data_AF-A0A367IH61-F1
#
_entry.id   AF-A0A367IH61-F1
#
_cell.length_a   1.000
_cell.length_b   1.000
_cell.length_c   1.000
_cell.angle_alpha   90.00
_cell.angle_beta   90.00
_cell.angle_gamma   90.00
#
_symmetry.space_group_name_H-M   'P 1'
#
loop_
_entity.id
_entity.type
_entity.pdbx_description
1 polymer ?
#
loop_
_entity_poly.entity_id
_entity_poly.type
_entity_poly.pdbx_seq_one_letter_code
_entity_poly.pdbx_strand_id
1 'polypeptide(L)'
;MSAAKKLGPQTAEYTPEMVEETKRLFDCMGLVWIDAPMEAEGAAAVMCKRGIVGAVASQDWDTLVYGSPFMIRNLTAHGTRKFGRVMQAEMISLDEMLEGLGISHSQLVDLAIMIGTDFHPGIKGIGPKTGLKLIKEHGNMEEVSLVKGFELPDNLEQIRSLFLNHPTGDDPVPQSRPAIEEDMIQFLQIERGFGDGRMKRALDRLSSVGKLRSKSRPTLFDF
;
A
#
# COMPACT_ATOMS: atom_id res chain seq x y z
N MET A 1 14.03 -24.25 17.53
CA MET A 1 13.76 -22.78 17.56
C MET A 1 14.04 -22.05 16.24
N SER A 2 14.98 -22.48 15.40
CA SER A 2 15.26 -21.84 14.09
C SER A 2 14.10 -21.94 13.08
N ALA A 3 13.48 -23.11 12.95
CA ALA A 3 12.33 -23.33 12.04
C ALA A 3 11.09 -22.52 12.45
N ALA A 4 10.74 -22.48 13.75
CA ALA A 4 9.61 -21.70 14.26
C ALA A 4 9.78 -20.18 14.05
N LYS A 5 11.03 -19.67 14.11
CA LYS A 5 11.33 -18.25 13.83
C LYS A 5 11.29 -17.92 12.33
N LYS A 6 11.50 -18.93 11.48
CA LYS A 6 11.47 -18.82 10.02
C LYS A 6 10.05 -18.96 9.45
N LEU A 7 9.22 -19.81 10.07
CA LEU A 7 7.83 -20.05 9.72
C LEU A 7 6.85 -19.09 10.42
N GLY A 8 7.22 -18.52 11.58
CA GLY A 8 6.35 -17.63 12.37
C GLY A 8 5.73 -16.46 11.59
N PRO A 9 6.48 -15.74 10.73
CA PRO A 9 5.91 -14.71 9.87
C PRO A 9 5.00 -15.26 8.75
N GLN A 10 5.22 -16.50 8.33
CA GLN A 10 4.41 -17.18 7.30
C GLN A 10 3.12 -17.80 7.88
N THR A 11 3.00 -17.87 9.20
CA THR A 11 1.83 -18.36 9.94
C THR A 11 1.08 -17.24 10.68
N ALA A 12 1.44 -15.98 10.45
CA ALA A 12 0.72 -14.86 11.03
C ALA A 12 -0.62 -14.70 10.29
N GLU A 13 -1.70 -15.16 10.90
CA GLU A 13 -3.06 -14.94 10.42
C GLU A 13 -3.57 -13.59 10.94
N TYR A 14 -4.08 -12.76 10.03
CA TYR A 14 -4.80 -11.55 10.40
C TYR A 14 -6.26 -11.90 10.62
N THR A 15 -6.76 -11.74 11.83
CA THR A 15 -8.16 -12.04 12.14
C THR A 15 -9.05 -10.83 11.82
N PRO A 16 -10.35 -11.04 11.53
CA PRO A 16 -11.30 -9.93 11.40
C PRO A 16 -11.34 -9.03 12.64
N GLU A 17 -11.17 -9.61 13.83
CA GLU A 17 -11.06 -8.86 15.08
C GLU A 17 -9.85 -7.91 15.09
N MET A 18 -8.68 -8.35 14.61
CA MET A 18 -7.50 -7.49 14.50
C MET A 18 -7.73 -6.32 13.53
N VAL A 19 -8.49 -6.54 12.45
CA VAL A 19 -8.86 -5.47 11.50
C VAL A 19 -9.77 -4.45 12.18
N GLU A 20 -10.83 -4.90 12.85
CA GLU A 20 -11.76 -4.01 13.56
C GLU A 20 -11.08 -3.25 14.72
N GLU A 21 -10.19 -3.90 15.46
CA GLU A 21 -9.39 -3.22 16.50
C GLU A 21 -8.46 -2.16 15.90
N THR A 22 -7.91 -2.40 14.72
CA THR A 22 -7.06 -1.44 14.00
C THR A 22 -7.88 -0.24 13.49
N LYS A 23 -9.08 -0.50 12.93
CA LYS A 23 -10.02 0.56 12.53
C LYS A 23 -10.40 1.43 13.72
N ARG A 24 -10.75 0.81 14.85
CA ARG A 24 -11.07 1.51 16.10
C ARG A 24 -9.88 2.34 16.62
N LEU A 25 -8.65 1.83 16.49
CA LEU A 25 -7.45 2.61 16.83
C LEU A 25 -7.33 3.85 15.94
N PHE A 26 -7.51 3.71 14.63
CA PHE A 26 -7.49 4.83 13.70
C PHE A 26 -8.57 5.87 14.02
N ASP A 27 -9.77 5.43 14.38
CA ASP A 27 -10.85 6.32 14.80
C ASP A 27 -10.48 7.11 16.06
N CYS A 28 -9.89 6.47 17.08
CA CYS A 28 -9.42 7.15 18.29
C CYS A 28 -8.29 8.16 17.98
N MET A 29 -7.43 7.83 17.02
CA MET A 29 -6.35 8.70 16.56
C MET A 29 -6.81 9.80 15.60
N GLY A 30 -8.08 9.80 15.18
CA GLY A 30 -8.61 10.73 14.19
C GLY A 30 -8.07 10.52 12.76
N LEU A 31 -7.50 9.35 12.50
CA LEU A 31 -7.04 8.94 11.17
C LEU A 31 -8.21 8.47 10.33
N VAL A 32 -8.09 8.65 9.02
CA VAL A 32 -9.08 8.20 8.04
C VAL A 32 -8.64 6.84 7.52
N TRP A 33 -9.58 5.92 7.49
CA TRP A 33 -9.46 4.65 6.81
C TRP A 33 -10.65 4.48 5.86
N ILE A 34 -10.45 3.70 4.81
CA ILE A 34 -11.45 3.42 3.79
C ILE A 34 -11.42 1.93 3.49
N ASP A 35 -12.60 1.34 3.25
CA ASP A 35 -12.67 -0.01 2.70
C ASP A 35 -12.52 0.09 1.18
N ALA A 36 -11.48 -0.52 0.64
CA ALA A 36 -11.30 -0.61 -0.80
C ALA A 36 -12.32 -1.60 -1.38
N PRO A 37 -12.90 -1.33 -2.57
CA PRO A 37 -13.85 -2.26 -3.20
C PRO A 37 -13.18 -3.57 -3.67
N MET A 38 -11.85 -3.53 -3.85
CA MET A 38 -11.02 -4.66 -4.23
C MET A 38 -9.66 -4.53 -3.53
N GLU A 39 -8.55 -4.41 -4.26
CA GLU A 39 -7.23 -4.35 -3.64
C GLU A 39 -6.93 -2.94 -3.12
N ALA A 40 -6.49 -2.87 -1.87
CA ALA A 40 -6.15 -1.61 -1.22
C ALA A 40 -5.04 -0.86 -1.98
N GLU A 41 -4.08 -1.59 -2.57
CA GLU A 41 -2.99 -1.00 -3.35
C GLU A 41 -3.47 -0.39 -4.66
N GLY A 42 -4.33 -1.09 -5.39
CA GLY A 42 -4.93 -0.58 -6.62
C GLY A 42 -5.80 0.64 -6.36
N ALA A 43 -6.64 0.58 -5.32
CA ALA A 43 -7.45 1.73 -4.92
C ALA A 43 -6.58 2.94 -4.53
N ALA A 44 -5.55 2.74 -3.70
CA ALA A 44 -4.63 3.81 -3.30
C ALA A 44 -3.85 4.39 -4.49
N ALA A 45 -3.40 3.54 -5.42
CA ALA A 45 -2.68 3.96 -6.63
C ALA A 45 -3.56 4.84 -7.53
N VAL A 46 -4.81 4.45 -7.76
CA VAL A 46 -5.76 5.24 -8.55
C VAL A 46 -6.11 6.55 -7.84
N MET A 47 -6.29 6.55 -6.51
CA MET A 47 -6.47 7.79 -5.74
C MET A 47 -5.26 8.73 -5.87
N CYS A 48 -4.04 8.17 -5.84
CA CYS A 48 -2.81 8.95 -6.03
C CYS A 48 -2.73 9.54 -7.45
N LYS A 49 -3.05 8.74 -8.47
CA LYS A 49 -3.09 9.17 -9.87
C LYS A 49 -4.12 10.29 -10.11
N ARG A 50 -5.24 10.27 -9.37
CA ARG A 50 -6.28 11.32 -9.38
C ARG A 50 -5.91 12.56 -8.54
N GLY A 51 -4.77 12.55 -7.85
CA GLY A 51 -4.32 13.67 -7.00
C GLY A 51 -5.06 13.79 -5.67
N ILE A 52 -5.81 12.76 -5.25
CA ILE A 52 -6.52 12.74 -3.96
C ILE A 52 -5.52 12.56 -2.80
N VAL A 53 -4.48 11.75 -3.03
CA VAL A 53 -3.34 11.58 -2.12
C VAL A 53 -2.03 11.83 -2.86
N GLY A 54 -0.96 12.19 -2.13
CA GLY A 54 0.31 12.56 -2.74
C GLY A 54 1.26 11.41 -3.08
N ALA A 55 1.13 10.27 -2.39
CA ALA A 55 1.93 9.07 -2.62
C ALA A 55 1.28 7.86 -1.95
N VAL A 56 1.64 6.65 -2.40
CA VAL A 56 1.21 5.38 -1.79
C VAL A 56 2.38 4.76 -1.04
N ALA A 57 2.21 4.50 0.26
CA ALA A 57 3.22 3.82 1.06
C ALA A 57 2.95 2.31 1.11
N SER A 58 3.72 1.52 0.35
CA SER A 58 3.65 0.05 0.37
C SER A 58 5.04 -0.59 0.26
N GLN A 59 5.11 -1.90 0.51
CA GLN A 59 6.26 -2.75 0.18
C GLN A 59 6.09 -3.49 -1.15
N ASP A 60 4.88 -3.51 -1.69
CA ASP A 60 4.55 -4.22 -2.91
C ASP A 60 4.62 -3.30 -4.13
N TRP A 61 5.24 -3.82 -5.19
CA TRP A 61 5.48 -3.09 -6.43
C TRP A 61 4.22 -2.95 -7.27
N ASP A 62 3.16 -3.71 -6.96
CA ASP A 62 1.89 -3.66 -7.68
C ASP A 62 1.27 -2.25 -7.64
N THR A 63 1.51 -1.47 -6.59
CA THR A 63 1.18 -0.02 -6.57
C THR A 63 1.64 0.76 -7.82
N LEU A 64 2.82 0.46 -8.36
CA LEU A 64 3.33 1.09 -9.59
C LEU A 64 2.70 0.47 -10.84
N VAL A 65 2.41 -0.83 -10.83
CA VAL A 65 1.71 -1.53 -11.92
C VAL A 65 0.27 -1.03 -12.05
N TYR A 66 -0.39 -0.70 -10.93
CA TYR A 66 -1.68 0.02 -10.88
C TYR A 66 -1.58 1.50 -11.32
N GLY A 67 -0.36 2.01 -11.52
CA GLY A 67 -0.14 3.34 -12.06
C GLY A 67 -0.07 4.47 -11.03
N SER A 68 0.30 4.17 -9.78
CA SER A 68 0.59 5.22 -8.80
C SER A 68 1.79 6.06 -9.27
N PRO A 69 1.68 7.40 -9.37
CA PRO A 69 2.81 8.25 -9.75
C PRO A 69 3.99 8.15 -8.79
N PHE A 70 3.70 8.02 -7.48
CA PHE A 70 4.71 7.96 -6.43
C PHE A 70 4.42 6.81 -5.45
N MET A 71 5.41 5.96 -5.25
CA MET A 71 5.41 4.91 -4.23
C MET A 71 6.47 5.24 -3.17
N ILE A 72 6.15 5.03 -1.89
CA ILE A 72 7.11 5.14 -0.78
C ILE A 72 7.30 3.78 -0.11
N ARG A 73 8.50 3.22 -0.25
CA ARG A 73 8.91 2.03 0.48
C ARG A 73 9.44 2.38 1.85
N ASN A 74 9.29 1.44 2.79
CA ASN A 74 9.91 1.47 4.12
C ASN A 74 9.48 2.65 5.01
N LEU A 75 8.37 3.33 4.71
CA LEU A 75 7.90 4.47 5.49
C LEU A 75 7.73 4.13 6.98
N THR A 76 7.04 3.02 7.28
CA THR A 76 6.78 2.56 8.66
C THR A 76 8.03 2.00 9.36
N ALA A 77 9.06 1.62 8.59
CA ALA A 77 10.30 1.06 9.10
C ALA A 77 11.45 2.10 9.14
N HIS A 78 11.21 3.34 8.72
CA HIS A 78 12.25 4.36 8.63
C HIS A 78 12.97 4.56 9.97
N GLY A 79 14.31 4.56 9.94
CA GLY A 79 15.14 4.72 11.13
C GLY A 79 15.24 3.48 12.03
N THR A 80 14.46 2.43 11.76
CA THR A 80 14.58 1.14 12.47
C THR A 80 15.79 0.35 11.95
N ARG A 81 16.32 -0.57 12.77
CA ARG A 81 17.40 -1.47 12.38
C ARG A 81 16.85 -2.85 12.00
N LYS A 82 17.13 -3.30 10.77
CA LYS A 82 16.81 -4.65 10.29
C LYS A 82 18.10 -5.29 9.76
N PHE A 83 18.45 -6.47 10.28
CA PHE A 83 19.69 -7.19 9.93
C PHE A 83 20.97 -6.32 9.99
N GLY A 84 21.07 -5.44 10.99
CA GLY A 84 22.23 -4.56 11.18
C GLY A 84 22.28 -3.32 10.27
N ARG A 85 21.28 -3.12 9.40
CA ARG A 85 21.17 -1.93 8.54
C ARG A 85 20.05 -1.02 9.03
N VAL A 86 20.28 0.29 8.94
CA VAL A 86 19.23 1.29 9.17
C VAL A 86 18.36 1.34 7.93
N MET A 87 17.07 1.07 8.09
CA MET A 87 16.11 1.16 6.99
C MET A 87 15.83 2.63 6.68
N GLN A 88 15.87 2.97 5.40
CA GLN A 88 15.52 4.30 4.90
C GLN A 88 14.27 4.21 4.05
N ALA A 89 13.49 5.29 4.10
CA ALA A 89 12.29 5.40 3.28
C ALA A 89 12.75 5.83 1.89
N GLU A 90 12.18 5.19 0.87
CA GLU A 90 12.60 5.38 -0.52
C GLU A 90 11.37 5.77 -1.32
N MET A 91 11.43 6.91 -2.00
CA MET A 91 10.40 7.33 -2.94
C MET A 91 10.79 6.85 -4.34
N ILE A 92 9.83 6.26 -5.04
CA ILE A 92 9.98 5.78 -6.41
C ILE A 92 8.96 6.54 -7.26
N SER A 93 9.44 7.19 -8.32
CA SER A 93 8.59 7.79 -9.34
C SER A 93 8.32 6.78 -10.46
N LEU A 94 7.04 6.59 -10.80
CA LEU A 94 6.64 5.74 -11.91
C LEU A 94 7.21 6.27 -13.22
N ASP A 95 7.16 7.59 -13.44
CA ASP A 95 7.59 8.20 -14.69
C ASP A 95 9.11 8.03 -14.90
N GLU A 96 9.92 8.28 -13.86
CA GLU A 96 11.37 8.08 -13.92
C GLU A 96 11.72 6.61 -14.16
N MET A 97 10.97 5.69 -13.56
CA MET A 97 11.15 4.25 -13.75
C MET A 97 10.82 3.85 -15.19
N LEU A 98 9.67 4.28 -15.72
CA LEU A 98 9.23 3.99 -17.08
C LEU A 98 10.21 4.57 -18.12
N GLU A 99 10.67 5.80 -17.91
CA GLU A 99 11.68 6.46 -18.76
C GLU A 99 13.01 5.68 -18.72
N GLY A 100 13.50 5.33 -17.54
CA GLY A 100 14.73 4.55 -17.37
C GLY A 100 14.66 3.16 -18.00
N LEU A 101 13.48 2.54 -18.01
CA LEU A 101 13.25 1.24 -18.67
C LEU A 101 12.98 1.39 -20.18
N GLY A 102 12.51 2.56 -20.62
CA GLY A 102 12.09 2.83 -21.99
C GLY A 102 10.84 2.03 -22.39
N ILE A 103 9.85 1.97 -21.50
CA ILE A 103 8.56 1.32 -21.73
C ILE A 103 7.41 2.22 -21.25
N SER A 104 6.21 2.00 -21.78
CA SER A 104 4.98 2.66 -21.33
C SER A 104 4.35 1.94 -20.13
N HIS A 105 3.35 2.56 -19.49
CA HIS A 105 2.61 1.95 -18.38
C HIS A 105 1.84 0.69 -18.81
N SER A 106 1.22 0.66 -20.00
CA SER A 106 0.55 -0.56 -20.50
C SER A 106 1.55 -1.69 -20.74
N GLN A 107 2.75 -1.36 -21.20
CA GLN A 107 3.86 -2.31 -21.35
C GLN A 107 4.38 -2.83 -20.01
N LEU A 108 4.38 -2.01 -18.96
CA LEU A 108 4.68 -2.45 -17.60
C LEU A 108 3.64 -3.45 -17.10
N VAL A 109 2.35 -3.24 -17.40
CA VAL A 109 1.27 -4.18 -17.06
C VAL A 109 1.47 -5.52 -17.77
N ASP A 110 1.71 -5.51 -19.08
CA ASP A 110 2.01 -6.74 -19.83
C ASP A 110 3.25 -7.46 -19.30
N LEU A 111 4.30 -6.70 -18.97
CA LEU A 111 5.51 -7.22 -18.34
C LEU A 111 5.19 -7.91 -17.01
N ALA A 112 4.39 -7.30 -16.15
CA ALA A 112 3.98 -7.86 -14.86
C ALA A 112 3.20 -9.17 -15.06
N ILE A 113 2.19 -9.18 -15.94
CA ILE A 113 1.37 -10.36 -16.25
C ILE A 113 2.25 -11.53 -16.76
N MET A 114 3.24 -11.24 -17.61
CA MET A 114 4.16 -12.25 -18.11
C MET A 114 5.13 -12.78 -17.06
N ILE A 115 5.56 -11.96 -16.10
CA ILE A 115 6.41 -12.39 -14.98
C ILE A 115 5.60 -13.24 -13.99
N GLY A 116 4.36 -12.83 -13.74
CA GLY A 116 3.46 -13.41 -12.74
C GLY A 116 2.93 -12.33 -11.79
N THR A 117 1.63 -12.40 -11.52
CA THR A 117 0.86 -11.54 -10.61
C THR A 117 -0.14 -12.41 -9.85
N ASP A 118 -0.88 -11.83 -8.91
CA ASP A 118 -1.95 -12.54 -8.21
C ASP A 118 -3.11 -12.95 -9.15
N PHE A 119 -3.25 -12.29 -10.31
CA PHE A 119 -4.30 -12.58 -11.30
C PHE A 119 -3.84 -13.53 -12.42
N HIS A 120 -2.53 -13.78 -12.56
CA HIS A 120 -1.99 -14.65 -13.60
C HIS A 120 -0.64 -15.26 -13.17
N PRO A 121 -0.44 -16.59 -13.25
CA PRO A 121 0.77 -17.26 -12.73
C PRO A 121 2.07 -16.92 -13.48
N GLY A 122 1.99 -16.18 -14.59
CA GLY A 122 3.13 -15.83 -15.43
C GLY A 122 3.39 -16.85 -16.53
N ILE A 123 4.31 -16.50 -17.44
CA ILE A 123 4.72 -17.34 -18.56
C ILE A 123 6.02 -18.04 -18.20
N LYS A 124 6.00 -19.38 -18.23
CA LYS A 124 7.17 -20.19 -17.88
C LYS A 124 8.39 -19.80 -18.73
N GLY A 125 9.49 -19.45 -18.07
CA GLY A 125 10.73 -19.07 -18.74
C GLY A 125 10.84 -17.58 -19.09
N ILE A 126 9.80 -16.78 -18.81
CA ILE A 126 9.84 -15.32 -18.91
C ILE A 126 9.95 -14.75 -17.49
N GLY A 127 11.17 -14.33 -17.13
CA GLY A 127 11.42 -13.54 -15.91
C GLY A 127 11.61 -12.05 -16.23
N PRO A 128 11.87 -11.20 -15.22
CA PRO A 128 11.87 -9.75 -15.38
C PRO A 128 12.78 -9.22 -16.50
N LYS A 129 14.02 -9.73 -16.59
CA LYS A 129 14.99 -9.31 -17.62
C LYS A 129 14.56 -9.75 -19.02
N THR A 130 14.11 -11.00 -19.14
CA THR A 130 13.68 -11.58 -20.42
C THR A 130 12.40 -10.91 -20.90
N GLY A 131 11.42 -10.74 -20.02
CA GLY A 131 10.16 -10.07 -20.30
C GLY A 131 10.39 -8.62 -20.75
N LEU A 132 11.22 -7.86 -20.04
CA LEU A 132 11.52 -6.48 -20.42
C LEU A 132 12.14 -6.40 -21.81
N LYS A 133 13.11 -7.28 -22.13
CA LYS A 133 13.69 -7.34 -23.47
C LYS A 133 12.62 -7.59 -24.52
N LEU A 134 11.76 -8.58 -24.29
CA LEU A 134 10.70 -8.96 -25.23
C LEU A 134 9.68 -7.85 -25.45
N ILE A 135 9.24 -7.18 -24.38
CA ILE A 135 8.34 -6.02 -24.47
C ILE A 135 8.97 -4.88 -25.25
N LYS A 136 10.25 -4.58 -25.04
CA LYS A 136 10.93 -3.54 -25.81
C LYS A 136 11.10 -3.89 -27.29
N GLU A 137 11.23 -5.17 -27.62
CA GLU A 137 11.43 -5.66 -28.99
C GLU A 137 10.11 -5.81 -29.76
N HIS A 138 9.04 -6.24 -29.08
CA HIS A 138 7.78 -6.66 -29.72
C HIS A 138 6.57 -5.80 -29.32
N GLY A 139 6.70 -4.94 -28.32
CA GLY A 139 5.69 -3.92 -28.00
C GLY A 139 4.63 -4.34 -27.00
N ASN A 140 4.06 -5.54 -27.09
CA ASN A 140 2.99 -6.02 -26.21
C ASN A 140 3.01 -7.55 -26.02
N MET A 141 2.18 -8.06 -25.11
CA MET A 141 2.13 -9.50 -24.80
C MET A 141 1.69 -10.38 -25.98
N GLU A 142 0.81 -9.89 -26.86
CA GLU A 142 0.33 -10.60 -28.05
C GLU A 142 1.44 -10.88 -29.05
N GLU A 143 2.23 -9.86 -29.40
CA GLU A 143 3.37 -10.02 -30.31
C GLU A 143 4.46 -10.90 -29.70
N VAL A 144 4.67 -10.80 -28.38
CA VAL A 144 5.59 -11.67 -27.65
C VAL A 144 5.11 -13.13 -27.67
N SER A 145 3.80 -13.37 -27.56
CA SER A 145 3.17 -14.69 -27.66
C SER A 145 3.43 -15.34 -29.02
N LEU A 146 3.31 -14.59 -30.12
CA LEU A 146 3.58 -15.08 -31.48
C LEU A 146 5.03 -15.55 -31.66
N VAL A 147 5.99 -14.80 -31.12
CA VAL A 147 7.43 -15.11 -31.26
C VAL A 147 7.88 -16.22 -30.30
N LYS A 148 7.30 -16.31 -29.10
CA LYS A 148 7.67 -17.31 -28.09
C LYS A 148 6.84 -18.58 -28.13
N GLY A 149 5.70 -18.57 -28.82
CA GLY A 149 4.83 -19.73 -28.97
C GLY A 149 4.15 -20.14 -27.66
N PHE A 150 3.57 -19.20 -26.93
CA PHE A 150 2.71 -19.48 -25.77
C PHE A 150 1.29 -18.98 -25.99
N GLU A 151 0.32 -19.62 -25.33
CA GLU A 151 -1.08 -19.21 -25.39
C GLU A 151 -1.35 -18.00 -24.48
N LEU A 152 -2.10 -17.03 -25.00
CA LEU A 152 -2.55 -15.90 -24.21
C LEU A 152 -3.68 -16.32 -23.27
N PRO A 153 -3.81 -15.69 -22.09
CA PRO A 153 -4.97 -15.92 -21.23
C PRO A 153 -6.26 -15.49 -21.93
N ASP A 154 -7.30 -16.33 -21.88
CA ASP A 154 -8.62 -16.00 -22.46
C ASP A 154 -9.21 -14.69 -21.89
N ASN A 155 -8.85 -14.36 -20.65
CA ASN A 155 -9.29 -13.18 -19.93
C ASN A 155 -8.24 -12.06 -19.88
N LEU A 156 -7.26 -12.02 -20.80
CA LEU A 156 -6.16 -11.05 -20.79
C LEU A 156 -6.62 -9.59 -20.63
N GLU A 157 -7.64 -9.17 -21.39
CA GLU A 157 -8.17 -7.81 -21.30
C GLU A 157 -8.79 -7.51 -19.93
N GLN A 158 -9.42 -8.51 -19.30
CA GLN A 158 -9.97 -8.34 -17.96
C GLN A 158 -8.83 -8.16 -16.96
N ILE A 159 -7.76 -8.96 -17.07
CA ILE A 159 -6.57 -8.84 -16.21
C ILE A 159 -5.91 -7.46 -16.39
N ARG A 160 -5.70 -7.00 -17.63
CA ARG A 160 -5.19 -5.65 -17.91
C ARG A 160 -6.07 -4.58 -17.30
N SER A 161 -7.39 -4.73 -17.41
CA SER A 161 -8.34 -3.77 -16.84
C SER A 161 -8.29 -3.69 -15.32
N LEU A 162 -7.93 -4.77 -14.61
CA LEU A 162 -7.73 -4.71 -13.16
C LEU A 162 -6.63 -3.71 -12.79
N PHE A 163 -5.54 -3.68 -13.56
CA PHE A 163 -4.42 -2.75 -13.32
C PHE A 163 -4.67 -1.34 -13.87
N LEU A 164 -5.26 -1.24 -15.07
CA LEU A 164 -5.41 0.04 -15.77
C LEU A 164 -6.65 0.83 -15.31
N ASN A 165 -7.71 0.14 -14.88
CA ASN A 165 -9.02 0.71 -14.54
C ASN A 165 -9.51 0.21 -13.16
N HIS A 166 -8.61 0.09 -12.18
CA HIS A 166 -8.95 -0.43 -10.85
C HIS A 166 -10.07 0.39 -10.17
N PRO A 167 -11.09 -0.24 -9.58
CA PRO A 167 -12.17 0.47 -8.89
C PRO A 167 -11.66 1.11 -7.58
N THR A 168 -12.17 2.31 -7.26
CA THR A 168 -11.81 3.06 -6.04
C THR A 168 -12.98 3.33 -5.10
N GLY A 169 -14.20 2.98 -5.53
CA GLY A 169 -15.43 3.50 -4.93
C GLY A 169 -15.72 4.93 -5.39
N ASP A 170 -16.96 5.37 -5.17
CA ASP A 170 -17.41 6.72 -5.52
C ASP A 170 -17.43 7.68 -4.31
N ASP A 171 -17.21 7.15 -3.11
CA ASP A 171 -17.30 7.93 -1.88
C ASP A 171 -16.11 8.90 -1.75
N PRO A 172 -16.37 10.16 -1.36
CA PRO A 172 -15.31 11.11 -1.10
C PRO A 172 -14.46 10.67 0.10
N VAL A 173 -13.14 10.84 0.00
CA VAL A 173 -12.23 10.54 1.12
C VAL A 173 -12.54 11.48 2.29
N PRO A 174 -12.88 10.95 3.49
CA PRO A 174 -13.13 11.78 4.66
C PRO A 174 -11.93 12.64 5.05
N GLN A 175 -12.19 13.72 5.78
CA GLN A 175 -11.11 14.52 6.36
C GLN A 175 -10.63 13.93 7.68
N SER A 176 -9.31 13.90 7.88
CA SER A 176 -8.73 13.55 9.17
C SER A 176 -9.06 14.59 10.23
N ARG A 177 -9.17 14.15 11.48
CA ARG A 177 -9.40 15.01 12.64
C ARG A 177 -8.27 14.82 13.66
N PRO A 178 -8.12 15.72 14.65
CA PRO A 178 -7.26 15.47 15.79
C PRO A 178 -7.74 14.24 16.58
N ALA A 179 -6.79 13.51 17.16
CA ALA A 179 -7.06 12.44 18.10
C ALA A 179 -7.79 12.98 19.33
N ILE A 180 -8.64 12.16 19.95
CA ILE A 180 -9.33 12.52 21.19
C ILE A 180 -8.64 11.79 22.35
N GLU A 181 -8.08 12.56 23.28
CA GLU A 181 -7.31 12.05 24.41
C GLU A 181 -8.10 11.03 25.24
N GLU A 182 -9.35 11.35 25.59
CA GLU A 182 -10.18 10.47 26.41
C GLU A 182 -10.51 9.15 25.69
N ASP A 183 -10.73 9.19 24.38
CA ASP A 183 -11.00 7.98 23.59
C ASP A 183 -9.75 7.10 23.47
N MET A 184 -8.57 7.71 23.31
CA MET A 184 -7.29 7.01 23.31
C MET A 184 -6.99 6.35 24.66
N ILE A 185 -7.21 7.04 25.77
CA ILE A 185 -7.02 6.48 27.12
C ILE A 185 -7.99 5.33 27.35
N GLN A 186 -9.28 5.53 27.04
CA GLN A 186 -10.30 4.51 27.21
C GLN A 186 -9.95 3.23 26.43
N PHE A 187 -9.63 3.36 25.14
CA PHE A 187 -9.33 2.19 24.33
C PHE A 187 -7.98 1.56 24.64
N LEU A 188 -6.88 2.32 24.58
CA LEU A 188 -5.54 1.74 24.68
C LEU A 188 -5.13 1.41 26.12
N GLN A 189 -5.44 2.29 27.07
CA GLN A 189 -5.00 2.13 28.47
C GLN A 189 -5.95 1.24 29.26
N ILE A 190 -7.25 1.56 29.24
CA ILE A 190 -8.23 0.88 30.09
C ILE A 190 -8.61 -0.47 29.50
N GLU A 191 -9.01 -0.53 28.23
CA GLU A 191 -9.45 -1.79 27.61
C GLU A 191 -8.29 -2.70 27.20
N ARG A 192 -7.16 -2.14 26.73
CA ARG A 192 -6.00 -2.92 26.23
C ARG A 192 -4.79 -2.94 27.15
N GLY A 193 -4.83 -2.26 28.29
CA GLY A 193 -3.79 -2.33 29.32
C GLY A 193 -2.44 -1.71 28.94
N PHE A 194 -2.40 -0.73 28.03
CA PHE A 194 -1.15 -0.03 27.70
C PHE A 194 -0.67 0.79 28.90
N GLY A 195 0.57 0.59 29.33
CA GLY A 195 1.10 1.25 30.53
C GLY A 195 1.16 2.79 30.42
N ASP A 196 0.92 3.46 31.55
CA ASP A 196 0.78 4.92 31.68
C ASP A 196 1.92 5.71 31.03
N GLY A 197 3.16 5.28 31.26
CA GLY A 197 4.34 5.95 30.70
C GLY A 197 4.38 5.90 29.17
N ARG A 198 3.87 4.84 28.54
CA ARG A 198 3.78 4.73 27.07
C ARG A 198 2.66 5.62 26.54
N MET A 199 1.51 5.62 27.21
CA MET A 199 0.38 6.46 26.85
C MET A 199 0.72 7.94 26.93
N LYS A 200 1.30 8.38 28.05
CA LYS A 200 1.75 9.76 28.23
C LYS A 200 2.68 10.22 27.10
N ARG A 201 3.68 9.42 26.75
CA ARG A 201 4.60 9.74 25.64
C ARG A 201 3.89 9.84 24.28
N ALA A 202 2.90 8.99 24.03
CA ALA A 202 2.14 9.03 22.78
C ALA A 202 1.26 10.29 22.70
N LEU A 203 0.55 10.62 23.79
CA LEU A 203 -0.28 11.82 23.90
C LEU A 203 0.56 13.10 23.81
N ASP A 204 1.68 13.17 24.52
CA ASP A 204 2.61 14.32 24.45
C ASP A 204 3.11 14.56 23.02
N ARG A 205 3.38 13.50 22.25
CA ARG A 205 3.80 13.60 20.83
C ARG A 205 2.68 14.08 19.91
N LEU A 206 1.43 13.67 20.15
CA LEU A 206 0.29 14.15 19.37
C LEU A 206 -0.04 15.61 19.71
N SER A 207 0.04 15.96 20.99
CA SER A 207 -0.15 17.32 21.49
C SER A 207 0.87 18.29 20.91
N SER A 208 2.16 17.91 20.86
CA SER A 208 3.23 18.77 20.37
C SER A 208 3.11 19.14 18.88
N VAL A 209 2.34 18.37 18.10
CA VAL A 209 2.05 18.64 16.68
C VAL A 209 0.63 19.13 16.45
N GLY A 210 -0.11 19.48 17.51
CA GLY A 210 -1.48 20.00 17.42
C GLY A 210 -2.51 18.97 16.92
N LYS A 211 -2.21 17.67 17.06
CA LYS A 211 -3.09 16.56 16.62
C LYS A 211 -3.79 15.85 17.78
N LEU A 212 -3.86 16.49 18.96
CA LEU A 212 -4.60 15.99 20.12
C LEU A 212 -5.61 17.04 20.58
N ARG A 213 -6.83 16.59 20.92
CA ARG A 213 -7.89 17.38 21.56
C ARG A 213 -8.43 16.63 22.78
N SER A 214 -9.00 17.39 23.71
CA SER A 214 -9.74 16.87 24.86
C SER A 214 -11.21 17.24 24.73
N LYS A 215 -12.12 16.31 25.04
CA LYS A 215 -13.57 16.58 25.07
C LYS A 215 -13.94 17.68 26.07
N SER A 216 -13.13 17.85 27.11
CA SER A 216 -13.36 18.83 28.18
C SER A 216 -12.90 20.26 27.85
N ARG A 217 -12.15 20.45 26.76
CA ARG A 217 -11.61 21.75 26.33
C ARG A 217 -11.93 22.00 24.85
N PRO A 218 -13.12 22.52 24.53
CA PRO A 218 -13.43 22.93 23.17
C PRO A 218 -12.47 24.04 22.71
N THR A 219 -12.04 23.94 21.47
CA THR A 219 -11.20 24.92 20.78
C THR A 219 -12.07 25.92 20.02
N LEU A 220 -11.52 27.08 19.66
CA LEU A 220 -12.25 28.11 18.90
C LEU A 220 -12.78 27.59 17.55
N PHE A 221 -12.20 26.50 17.02
CA PHE A 221 -12.59 25.87 15.76
C PHE A 221 -13.72 24.83 15.91
N ASP A 222 -14.28 24.67 17.11
CA ASP A 222 -15.41 23.77 17.38
C ASP A 222 -16.78 24.48 17.30
N PHE A 223 -16.78 25.76 16.91
CA PHE A 223 -17.97 26.62 16.75
C PHE A 223 -18.02 27.24 15.35
#